data_AF-A0A7X1IGI1-F1
#
_entry.id   AF-A0A7X1IGI1-F1
#
_cell.length_a   1.000
_cell.length_b   1.000
_cell.length_c   1.000
_cell.angle_alpha   90.00
_cell.angle_beta   90.00
_cell.angle_gamma   90.00
#
_symmetry.space_group_name_H-M   'P 1'
#
loop_
_entity.id
_entity.type
_entity.pdbx_description
1 polymer ?
#
loop_
_entity_poly.entity_id
_entity_poly.type
_entity_poly.pdbx_seq_one_letter_code
_entity_poly.pdbx_strand_id
1 'polypeptide(L)'
;MTITLHDLDGEHSLTLDAGGLVADAAVAAAGHEPNGYFWEGLVRFACPDIAERLEFDSEAGMFCAIGSPSDLARLKTAVESVITRPEAVRDIIARARTSGFEFDD
;
A
#
# COMPACT_ATOMS: atom_id res chain seq x y z
N MET A 1 0.01 -3.91 14.33
CA MET A 1 -0.16 -3.71 12.87
C MET A 1 -0.98 -4.86 12.34
N THR A 2 -2.19 -4.58 11.90
CA THR A 2 -3.13 -5.60 11.42
C THR A 2 -3.68 -5.12 10.07
N ILE A 3 -3.33 -5.83 9.00
CA ILE A 3 -4.09 -5.70 7.74
C ILE A 3 -5.42 -6.40 7.97
N THR A 4 -6.52 -5.72 7.68
CA THR A 4 -7.87 -6.25 7.89
C THR A 4 -8.54 -6.52 6.55
N LEU A 5 -9.12 -7.72 6.40
CA LEU A 5 -10.01 -8.04 5.29
C LEU A 5 -11.45 -7.88 5.77
N HIS A 6 -12.24 -7.09 5.05
CA HIS A 6 -13.67 -6.90 5.30
C HIS A 6 -14.50 -7.63 4.26
N ASP A 7 -15.68 -8.08 4.68
CA ASP A 7 -16.70 -8.73 3.88
C ASP A 7 -18.04 -8.08 4.23
N LEU A 8 -18.60 -7.29 3.32
CA LEU A 8 -19.82 -6.50 3.51
C LEU A 8 -20.69 -6.65 2.26
N ASP A 9 -21.83 -7.36 2.38
CA ASP A 9 -22.83 -7.50 1.31
C ASP A 9 -22.27 -7.93 -0.07
N GLY A 10 -21.19 -8.73 -0.08
CA GLY A 10 -20.54 -9.21 -1.30
C GLY A 10 -19.44 -8.29 -1.85
N GLU A 11 -19.22 -7.14 -1.22
CA GLU A 11 -18.02 -6.32 -1.41
C GLU A 11 -16.94 -6.74 -0.42
N HIS A 12 -15.71 -6.83 -0.90
CA HIS A 12 -14.57 -7.16 -0.08
C HIS A 12 -13.54 -6.04 -0.15
N SER A 13 -12.97 -5.68 1.00
CA SER A 13 -11.92 -4.68 1.07
C SER A 13 -10.76 -5.13 1.94
N LEU A 14 -9.59 -4.57 1.67
CA LEU A 14 -8.39 -4.71 2.47
C LEU A 14 -8.00 -3.34 2.98
N THR A 15 -7.94 -3.18 4.30
CA THR A 15 -7.56 -1.92 4.94
C THR A 15 -6.33 -2.05 5.80
N LEU A 16 -5.62 -0.93 5.91
CA LEU A 16 -4.43 -0.76 6.74
C LEU A 16 -4.40 0.67 7.29
N ASP A 17 -4.34 0.81 8.61
CA ASP A 17 -4.14 2.12 9.25
C ASP A 17 -2.75 2.67 8.89
N ALA A 18 -2.67 3.95 8.51
CA ALA A 18 -1.43 4.63 8.20
C ALA A 18 -0.86 5.37 9.42
N GLY A 19 0.45 5.65 9.44
CA GLY A 19 1.11 6.42 10.51
C GLY A 19 1.48 5.63 11.78
N GLY A 20 1.52 4.30 11.71
CA GLY A 20 1.96 3.43 12.81
C GLY A 20 2.75 2.20 12.36
N LEU A 21 3.27 2.20 11.13
CA LEU A 21 3.90 1.03 10.52
C LEU A 21 5.40 0.97 10.76
N VAL A 22 5.94 -0.26 10.82
CA VAL A 22 7.38 -0.49 10.99
C VAL A 22 8.18 0.21 9.89
N ALA A 23 7.64 0.24 8.67
CA ALA A 23 8.29 0.88 7.53
C ALA A 23 8.04 2.39 7.40
N ASP A 24 7.16 3.01 8.22
CA ASP A 24 6.85 4.45 8.12
C ASP A 24 8.08 5.33 8.29
N ALA A 25 8.98 4.95 9.19
CA ALA A 25 10.23 5.68 9.38
C ALA A 25 11.10 5.70 8.12
N ALA A 26 11.03 4.67 7.28
CA ALA A 26 11.76 4.64 6.00
C ALA A 26 11.09 5.52 4.94
N VAL A 27 9.75 5.56 4.92
CA VAL A 27 8.98 6.46 4.05
C VAL A 27 9.30 7.92 4.39
N ALA A 28 9.20 8.29 5.67
CA ALA A 28 9.50 9.63 6.16
C ALA A 28 10.97 10.03 5.94
N ALA A 29 11.91 9.10 6.15
CA ALA A 29 13.33 9.35 5.87
C ALA A 29 13.62 9.54 4.37
N ALA A 30 12.77 9.02 3.50
CA ALA A 30 12.84 9.28 2.07
C ALA A 30 12.22 10.64 1.71
N GLY A 31 11.49 11.30 2.61
CA GLY A 31 10.86 12.59 2.38
C GLY A 31 9.42 12.52 1.88
N HIS A 32 8.75 11.38 2.06
CA HIS A 32 7.34 11.16 1.77
C HIS A 32 6.52 11.09 3.07
N GLU A 33 5.25 11.46 3.03
CA GLU A 33 4.34 11.21 4.14
C GLU A 33 3.84 9.75 4.16
N PRO A 34 3.97 8.99 5.27
CA PRO A 34 3.50 7.60 5.35
C PRO A 34 1.98 7.49 5.55
N ASN A 35 1.21 8.13 4.68
CA ASN A 35 -0.25 8.16 4.70
C ASN A 35 -0.87 7.12 3.73
N GLY A 36 -2.20 6.98 3.73
CA GLY A 36 -2.87 5.98 2.88
C GLY A 36 -2.64 6.19 1.38
N TYR A 37 -2.58 7.44 0.91
CA TYR A 37 -2.29 7.77 -0.49
C TYR A 37 -0.89 7.29 -0.90
N PHE A 38 0.11 7.46 -0.02
CA PHE A 38 1.46 6.97 -0.29
C PHE A 38 1.47 5.45 -0.47
N TRP A 39 0.81 4.72 0.42
CA TRP A 39 0.73 3.27 0.35
C TRP A 39 -0.03 2.78 -0.90
N GLU A 40 -1.04 3.53 -1.34
CA GLU A 40 -1.74 3.30 -2.59
C GLU A 40 -0.83 3.50 -3.81
N GLY A 41 -0.10 4.61 -3.87
CA GLY A 41 0.91 4.86 -4.90
C GLY A 41 1.99 3.77 -4.92
N LEU A 42 2.43 3.31 -3.74
CA LEU A 42 3.37 2.21 -3.59
C LEU A 42 2.83 0.91 -4.19
N VAL A 43 1.58 0.57 -3.91
CA VAL A 43 0.93 -0.63 -4.48
C VAL A 43 0.81 -0.51 -6.00
N ARG A 44 0.35 0.63 -6.52
CA ARG A 44 0.22 0.87 -7.97
C ARG A 44 1.56 0.73 -8.69
N PHE A 45 2.63 1.22 -8.09
CA PHE A 45 3.96 1.15 -8.68
C PHE A 45 4.58 -0.26 -8.55
N ALA A 46 4.51 -0.87 -7.37
CA ALA A 46 5.22 -2.12 -7.09
C ALA A 46 4.48 -3.38 -7.57
N CYS A 47 3.16 -3.31 -7.73
CA CYS A 47 2.30 -4.44 -8.07
C CYS A 47 1.22 -4.03 -9.09
N PRO A 48 1.60 -3.48 -10.26
CA PRO A 48 0.63 -2.93 -11.23
C PRO A 48 -0.40 -3.96 -11.68
N ASP A 49 -0.01 -5.21 -11.95
CA ASP A 49 -0.94 -6.27 -12.38
C ASP A 49 -2.03 -6.60 -11.35
N ILE A 50 -1.76 -6.37 -10.05
CA ILE A 50 -2.73 -6.55 -8.97
C ILE A 50 -3.55 -5.26 -8.85
N ALA A 51 -2.90 -4.11 -8.86
CA ALA A 51 -3.54 -2.80 -8.69
C ALA A 51 -4.58 -2.50 -9.79
N GLU A 52 -4.34 -2.92 -11.04
CA GLU A 52 -5.30 -2.75 -12.15
C GLU A 52 -6.63 -3.49 -11.96
N ARG A 53 -6.70 -4.44 -11.02
CA ARG A 53 -7.88 -5.25 -10.71
C ARG A 53 -8.63 -4.78 -9.47
N LEU A 54 -8.11 -3.74 -8.82
CA LEU A 54 -8.62 -3.23 -7.56
C LEU A 54 -9.09 -1.79 -7.74
N GLU A 55 -10.14 -1.46 -7.02
CA GLU A 55 -10.50 -0.08 -6.75
C GLU A 55 -9.78 0.35 -5.48
N PHE A 56 -9.45 1.63 -5.38
CA PHE A 56 -8.82 2.18 -4.19
C PHE A 56 -9.63 3.36 -3.67
N ASP A 57 -9.73 3.42 -2.36
CA ASP A 57 -10.44 4.46 -1.61
C ASP A 57 -9.60 4.85 -0.39
N SER A 58 -8.29 5.03 -0.60
CA SER A 58 -7.39 5.38 0.49
C SER A 58 -7.61 6.83 0.90
N GLU A 59 -7.38 7.09 2.17
CA GLU A 59 -7.41 8.40 2.79
C GLU A 59 -6.10 8.63 3.55
N ALA A 60 -5.85 9.86 4.04
CA ALA A 60 -4.64 10.16 4.78
C ALA A 60 -4.38 9.18 5.96
N GLY A 61 -5.44 8.78 6.67
CA GLY A 61 -5.33 7.86 7.80
C GLY A 61 -5.33 6.37 7.45
N MET A 62 -5.67 5.99 6.22
CA MET A 62 -5.97 4.59 5.89
C MET A 62 -5.69 4.28 4.42
N PHE A 63 -4.93 3.22 4.18
CA PHE A 63 -4.93 2.56 2.87
C PHE A 63 -6.18 1.68 2.74
N CYS A 64 -6.88 1.76 1.61
CA CYS A 64 -8.05 0.94 1.32
C CYS A 64 -8.03 0.45 -0.14
N ALA A 65 -8.14 -0.87 -0.33
CA ALA A 65 -8.33 -1.47 -1.64
C ALA A 65 -9.56 -2.38 -1.63
N ILE A 66 -10.34 -2.34 -2.71
CA ILE A 66 -11.60 -3.05 -2.88
C ILE A 66 -11.48 -3.97 -4.11
N GLY A 67 -11.97 -5.21 -4.01
CA GLY A 67 -11.92 -6.13 -5.13
C GLY A 67 -12.23 -7.58 -4.77
N SER A 68 -11.83 -8.51 -5.65
CA SER A 68 -12.11 -9.94 -5.43
C SER A 68 -11.29 -10.50 -4.24
N PRO A 69 -11.81 -11.48 -3.48
CA PRO A 69 -11.06 -12.10 -2.38
C PRO A 69 -9.70 -12.64 -2.79
N SER A 70 -9.60 -13.18 -4.02
CA SER A 70 -8.35 -13.70 -4.56
C SER A 70 -7.31 -12.62 -4.85
N ASP A 71 -7.74 -11.46 -5.37
CA ASP A 71 -6.83 -10.35 -5.64
C ASP A 71 -6.42 -9.66 -4.33
N LEU A 72 -7.35 -9.49 -3.38
CA LEU A 72 -7.05 -8.95 -2.05
C LEU A 72 -6.13 -9.85 -1.23
N ALA A 73 -6.23 -11.17 -1.33
CA ALA A 73 -5.30 -12.09 -0.66
C ALA A 73 -3.87 -11.99 -1.23
N ARG A 74 -3.73 -11.77 -2.55
CA ARG A 74 -2.44 -11.51 -3.19
C ARG A 74 -1.88 -10.16 -2.74
N LEU A 75 -2.72 -9.13 -2.74
CA LEU A 75 -2.35 -7.81 -2.26
C LEU A 75 -1.89 -7.86 -0.80
N LYS A 76 -2.63 -8.54 0.09
CA LYS A 76 -2.27 -8.74 1.49
C LYS A 76 -0.85 -9.26 1.63
N THR A 77 -0.53 -10.33 0.91
CA THR A 77 0.80 -10.95 0.97
C THR A 77 1.90 -9.98 0.50
N ALA A 78 1.65 -9.24 -0.58
CA ALA A 78 2.59 -8.25 -1.09
C ALA A 78 2.80 -7.10 -0.10
N VAL A 79 1.72 -6.49 0.40
CA VAL A 79 1.76 -5.35 1.33
C VAL A 79 2.39 -5.77 2.66
N GLU A 80 2.03 -6.91 3.25
CA GLU A 80 2.64 -7.41 4.50
C GLU A 80 4.15 -7.55 4.40
N SER A 81 4.64 -8.02 3.25
CA SER A 81 6.08 -8.18 3.01
C SER A 81 6.84 -6.86 2.94
N VAL A 82 6.15 -5.76 2.62
CA VAL A 82 6.74 -4.42 2.47
C VAL A 82 6.62 -3.63 3.77
N ILE A 83 5.43 -3.56 4.38
CA ILE A 83 5.16 -2.70 5.55
C ILE A 83 5.93 -3.15 6.80
N THR A 84 6.39 -4.39 6.83
CA THR A 84 7.21 -4.96 7.91
C THR A 84 8.71 -4.83 7.66
N ARG A 85 9.12 -4.35 6.48
CA ARG A 85 10.51 -4.39 5.99
C ARG A 85 10.94 -3.02 5.45
N PRO A 86 11.54 -2.15 6.30
CA PRO A 86 11.98 -0.82 5.90
C PRO A 86 12.91 -0.80 4.67
N GLU A 87 13.73 -1.83 4.46
CA GLU A 87 14.58 -1.97 3.28
C GLU A 87 13.79 -2.18 1.98
N ALA A 88 12.70 -2.95 2.02
CA ALA A 88 11.85 -3.18 0.85
C ALA A 88 11.19 -1.88 0.39
N VAL A 89 10.73 -1.05 1.33
CA VAL A 89 10.19 0.28 1.03
C VAL A 89 11.24 1.18 0.38
N ARG A 90 12.47 1.22 0.91
CA ARG A 90 13.55 2.03 0.32
C ARG A 90 13.87 1.62 -1.11
N ASP A 91 13.93 0.31 -1.37
CA ASP A 91 14.18 -0.23 -2.71
C ASP A 91 13.06 0.14 -3.69
N ILE A 92 11.80 0.10 -3.25
CA ILE A 92 10.66 0.49 -4.07
C ILE A 92 10.71 2.00 -4.39
N ILE A 93 10.93 2.85 -3.39
CA ILE A 93 11.02 4.32 -3.58
C ILE A 93 12.18 4.67 -4.52
N ALA A 94 13.34 4.03 -4.37
CA ALA A 94 14.49 4.26 -5.25
C ALA A 94 14.20 3.89 -6.71
N ARG A 95 13.49 2.79 -6.95
CA ARG A 95 13.04 2.39 -8.29
C ARG A 95 12.03 3.40 -8.86
N ALA A 96 11.05 3.83 -8.06
CA ALA A 96 10.05 4.82 -8.47
C ALA A 96 10.69 6.14 -8.91
N ARG A 97 11.66 6.65 -8.13
CA ARG A 97 12.42 7.85 -8.50
C ARG A 97 13.18 7.69 -9.80
N THR A 98 13.80 6.53 -10.02
CA THR A 98 14.55 6.24 -11.24
C THR A 98 13.63 6.19 -12.47
N SER A 99 12.38 5.75 -12.31
CA SER A 99 11.38 5.76 -13.37
C SER A 99 10.64 7.09 -13.55
N GLY A 100 10.87 8.09 -12.67
CA GLY A 100 10.12 9.34 -12.66
C GLY A 100 8.67 9.21 -12.17
N PHE A 101 8.39 8.19 -11.34
CA PHE A 101 7.10 8.01 -10.69
C PHE A 101 7.03 8.88 -9.44
N GLU A 102 5.94 9.63 -9.28
CA GLU A 102 5.65 10.46 -8.11
C GLU A 102 4.61 9.76 -7.24
N PHE A 103 4.88 9.67 -5.93
CA PHE A 103 3.90 9.20 -4.98
C PHE A 103 2.97 10.36 -4.61
N ASP A 104 1.68 10.06 -4.49
CA ASP A 104 0.75 10.95 -3.80
C ASP A 104 0.96 10.75 -2.30
N ASP A 105 1.45 11.77 -1.62
CA ASP A 105 1.67 11.81 -0.17
C ASP A 105 1.39 13.20 0.40
#